data_AF-A0A545AGF0-F1
#
_entry.id   AF-A0A545AGF0-F1
#
_cell.length_a   1.000
_cell.length_b   1.000
_cell.length_c   1.000
_cell.angle_alpha   90.00
_cell.angle_beta   90.00
_cell.angle_gamma   90.00
#
_symmetry.space_group_name_H-M   'P 1'
#
loop_
_entity.id
_entity.type
_entity.pdbx_description
1 polymer ?
#
loop_
_entity_poly.entity_id
_entity_poly.type
_entity_poly.pdbx_seq_one_letter_code
_entity_poly.pdbx_strand_id
1 'polypeptide(L)'
;MTPAQPLVPAQSAAPDEPSTAPETTETDPTTPTELPNAPAPDDAPSDDNTPTGPHVLAADRPSTPEERQLVRVSLGWRYDTEAREIVVLLAERPGIRTAAAGQADAMVTELVALRAFLAADPGALVTAQRTGRIGTDGPLLACVTGGLRRVPSYRGVAFATVPGGAHAGRGHYRPGRLLWEPAPVVASARRTAVRPDDVDFVLWSSTGRRCEDFVPDRETLPIIFSPSTRFGVLATEETAAGGFRVYLTEVRTRDLHRWTGETAEADDRILTRLRDAARNAPAAGPSAAVPLIGFKPDDQPFTPPAD
;
A
#
# COMPACT_ATOMS: atom_id res chain seq x y z
N MET A 1 -0.28 20.26 -63.77
CA MET A 1 0.63 19.10 -63.77
C MET A 1 0.87 18.72 -62.32
N THR A 2 0.59 17.55 -61.76
CA THR A 2 -0.29 16.40 -62.03
C THR A 2 -0.43 15.75 -60.62
N PRO A 3 -1.62 15.36 -60.16
CA PRO A 3 -1.82 14.77 -58.83
C PRO A 3 -1.48 13.27 -58.84
N ALA A 4 -1.14 12.70 -57.69
CA ALA A 4 -1.04 11.24 -57.52
C ALA A 4 -1.66 10.81 -56.17
N GLN A 5 -2.91 10.36 -56.25
CA GLN A 5 -3.52 9.31 -55.42
C GLN A 5 -3.91 8.17 -56.40
N PRO A 6 -4.37 6.99 -55.95
CA PRO A 6 -3.92 6.10 -54.88
C PRO A 6 -3.75 4.65 -55.43
N LEU A 7 -3.29 3.69 -54.63
CA LEU A 7 -3.45 2.26 -54.96
C LEU A 7 -4.01 1.47 -53.78
N VAL A 8 -5.27 1.08 -53.93
CA VAL A 8 -5.93 -0.04 -53.26
C VAL A 8 -6.09 -1.13 -54.33
N PRO A 9 -5.87 -2.41 -53.98
CA PRO A 9 -6.66 -3.48 -54.59
C PRO A 9 -7.57 -4.14 -53.54
N ALA A 10 -8.82 -4.34 -53.95
CA ALA A 10 -9.83 -5.10 -53.25
C ALA A 10 -9.95 -6.53 -53.81
N GLN A 11 -10.67 -7.37 -53.05
CA GLN A 11 -11.38 -8.60 -53.43
C GLN A 11 -10.59 -9.92 -53.54
N SER A 12 -11.02 -10.96 -52.82
CA SER A 12 -12.08 -11.86 -53.28
C SER A 12 -12.54 -12.82 -52.17
N ALA A 13 -13.81 -13.22 -52.26
CA ALA A 13 -14.59 -13.98 -51.30
C ALA A 13 -14.53 -15.52 -51.51
N ALA A 14 -14.84 -16.23 -50.41
CA ALA A 14 -15.54 -17.51 -50.16
C ALA A 14 -15.38 -18.74 -51.11
N PRO A 15 -15.57 -19.98 -50.59
CA PRO A 15 -16.95 -20.52 -50.48
C PRO A 15 -17.28 -21.36 -49.22
N ASP A 16 -18.59 -21.51 -49.03
CA ASP A 16 -19.40 -22.23 -48.02
C ASP A 16 -19.26 -23.77 -47.98
N GLU A 17 -19.42 -24.31 -46.74
CA GLU A 17 -20.19 -25.48 -46.24
C GLU A 17 -20.12 -26.89 -46.93
N PRO A 18 -20.48 -28.04 -46.28
CA PRO A 18 -21.45 -28.19 -45.17
C PRO A 18 -21.22 -29.26 -44.06
N SER A 19 -21.96 -29.05 -42.96
CA SER A 19 -22.83 -29.99 -42.20
C SER A 19 -22.47 -31.49 -42.13
N THR A 20 -22.25 -32.01 -40.92
CA THR A 20 -23.07 -33.15 -40.41
C THR A 20 -23.03 -33.24 -38.87
N ALA A 21 -24.19 -33.15 -38.24
CA ALA A 21 -24.49 -33.73 -36.93
C ALA A 21 -25.51 -34.86 -37.16
N PRO A 22 -25.58 -35.86 -36.26
CA PRO A 22 -26.91 -36.25 -35.80
C PRO A 22 -27.00 -36.57 -34.29
N GLU A 23 -28.16 -36.16 -33.75
CA GLU A 23 -29.09 -36.88 -32.86
C GLU A 23 -28.66 -37.43 -31.49
N THR A 24 -29.09 -36.67 -30.49
CA THR A 24 -29.92 -37.05 -29.32
C THR A 24 -30.45 -38.49 -29.25
N THR A 25 -30.27 -39.13 -28.10
CA THR A 25 -31.31 -40.04 -27.56
C THR A 25 -31.34 -39.90 -26.04
N GLU A 26 -32.48 -39.43 -25.55
CA GLU A 26 -32.88 -39.34 -24.15
C GLU A 26 -34.02 -40.34 -23.96
N THR A 27 -33.88 -41.32 -23.05
CA THR A 27 -35.01 -41.88 -22.29
C THR A 27 -34.53 -42.79 -21.14
N ASP A 28 -34.76 -42.32 -19.92
CA ASP A 28 -34.93 -43.08 -18.66
C ASP A 28 -36.38 -43.65 -18.61
N PRO A 29 -36.90 -44.34 -17.56
CA PRO A 29 -36.30 -45.03 -16.41
C PRO A 29 -36.90 -46.44 -16.12
N THR A 30 -36.25 -47.30 -15.31
CA THR A 30 -36.91 -48.14 -14.27
C THR A 30 -35.91 -48.79 -13.29
N THR A 31 -36.05 -48.46 -11.99
CA THR A 31 -35.43 -49.05 -10.78
C THR A 31 -36.15 -50.37 -10.36
N PRO A 32 -35.78 -51.12 -9.28
CA PRO A 32 -34.51 -51.34 -8.57
C PRO A 32 -34.14 -52.85 -8.43
N THR A 33 -32.87 -53.17 -8.18
CA THR A 33 -32.50 -54.39 -7.43
C THR A 33 -31.40 -54.05 -6.43
N GLU A 34 -31.59 -54.57 -5.23
CA GLU A 34 -31.09 -54.13 -3.95
C GLU A 34 -29.79 -54.87 -3.55
N LEU A 35 -28.76 -54.07 -3.23
CA LEU A 35 -27.60 -54.23 -2.30
C LEU A 35 -26.83 -55.57 -2.17
N PRO A 36 -25.49 -55.49 -2.07
CA PRO A 36 -24.88 -55.36 -0.74
C PRO A 36 -23.94 -54.14 -0.60
N ASN A 37 -23.98 -53.54 0.60
CA ASN A 37 -23.26 -52.35 1.05
C ASN A 37 -21.75 -52.37 0.72
N ALA A 38 -21.32 -51.41 -0.08
CA ALA A 38 -19.94 -50.93 -0.08
C ALA A 38 -19.78 -49.88 1.03
N PRO A 39 -18.66 -49.88 1.78
CA PRO A 39 -18.41 -48.89 2.82
C PRO A 39 -18.34 -47.49 2.20
N ALA A 40 -19.00 -46.53 2.86
CA ALA A 40 -18.94 -45.12 2.52
C ALA A 40 -17.48 -44.65 2.44
N PRO A 41 -17.12 -43.74 1.51
CA PRO A 41 -15.88 -43.02 1.62
C PRO A 41 -15.92 -42.24 2.95
N ASP A 42 -14.95 -42.55 3.80
CA ASP A 42 -14.63 -41.80 5.01
C ASP A 42 -14.68 -40.31 4.68
N ASP A 43 -15.43 -39.55 5.50
CA ASP A 43 -15.32 -38.10 5.58
C ASP A 43 -13.86 -37.77 5.87
N ALA A 44 -13.10 -37.50 4.80
CA ALA A 44 -11.78 -36.94 4.92
C ALA A 44 -11.93 -35.64 5.72
N PRO A 45 -11.19 -35.45 6.82
CA PRO A 45 -11.18 -34.17 7.49
C PRO A 45 -10.79 -33.13 6.44
N SER A 46 -11.65 -32.15 6.24
CA SER A 46 -11.24 -30.93 5.57
C SER A 46 -10.08 -30.38 6.39
N ASP A 47 -8.86 -30.54 5.88
CA ASP A 47 -7.68 -29.85 6.34
C ASP A 47 -7.91 -28.36 6.07
N ASP A 48 -8.72 -27.74 6.92
CA ASP A 48 -8.79 -26.29 7.09
C ASP A 48 -7.51 -25.85 7.77
N ASN A 49 -6.41 -26.02 7.05
CA ASN A 49 -5.08 -25.58 7.43
C ASN A 49 -4.97 -24.09 7.08
N THR A 50 -5.93 -23.30 7.57
CA THR A 50 -5.83 -21.85 7.60
C THR A 50 -4.76 -21.53 8.65
N PRO A 51 -3.57 -21.01 8.27
CA PRO A 51 -2.54 -20.73 9.25
C PRO A 51 -3.08 -19.66 10.22
N THR A 52 -3.38 -20.08 11.44
CA THR A 52 -3.92 -19.24 12.50
C THR A 52 -2.75 -18.54 13.18
N GLY A 53 -2.19 -17.56 12.48
CA GLY A 53 -1.16 -16.67 13.00
C GLY A 53 -1.40 -15.25 12.47
N PRO A 54 -1.01 -14.21 13.21
CA PRO A 54 -1.08 -12.85 12.70
C PRO A 54 -0.20 -12.72 11.45
N HIS A 55 -0.83 -12.61 10.28
CA HIS A 55 -0.14 -12.48 8.99
C HIS A 55 0.27 -11.03 8.78
N VAL A 56 1.45 -10.66 9.27
CA VAL A 56 2.08 -9.39 8.86
C VAL A 56 2.73 -9.64 7.51
N LEU A 57 2.22 -8.98 6.47
CA LEU A 57 2.85 -9.05 5.15
C LEU A 57 4.30 -8.53 5.20
N ALA A 58 5.24 -9.35 4.72
CA ALA A 58 6.64 -8.97 4.59
C ALA A 58 6.82 -7.81 3.59
N ALA A 59 7.57 -6.80 3.99
CA ALA A 59 7.64 -5.52 3.28
C ALA A 59 8.20 -5.55 1.86
N ASP A 60 9.08 -6.49 1.55
CA ASP A 60 9.79 -6.50 0.28
C ASP A 60 9.25 -7.53 -0.71
N ARG A 61 8.14 -8.20 -0.40
CA ARG A 61 7.58 -9.21 -1.30
C ARG A 61 6.94 -8.55 -2.54
N PRO A 62 7.19 -9.07 -3.76
CA PRO A 62 6.44 -8.69 -4.95
C PRO A 62 5.00 -9.21 -4.88
N SER A 63 4.06 -8.47 -5.49
CA SER A 63 2.69 -8.98 -5.68
C SER A 63 2.74 -10.20 -6.60
N THR A 64 1.94 -11.23 -6.31
CA THR A 64 1.83 -12.40 -7.20
C THR A 64 0.76 -12.16 -8.28
N PRO A 65 0.78 -12.92 -9.39
CA PRO A 65 -0.31 -12.89 -10.38
C PRO A 65 -1.70 -13.14 -9.77
N GLU A 66 -1.79 -14.06 -8.82
CA GLU A 66 -3.04 -14.44 -8.13
C GLU A 66 -3.54 -13.28 -7.26
N GLU A 67 -2.67 -12.63 -6.51
CA GLU A 67 -3.02 -11.45 -5.71
C GLU A 67 -3.52 -10.30 -6.58
N ARG A 68 -2.86 -10.06 -7.72
CA ARG A 68 -3.31 -9.06 -8.69
C ARG A 68 -4.68 -9.42 -9.25
N GLN A 69 -4.94 -10.69 -9.53
CA GLN A 69 -6.25 -11.13 -9.99
C GLN A 69 -7.33 -10.94 -8.92
N LEU A 70 -7.03 -11.25 -7.66
CA LEU A 70 -7.94 -11.00 -6.54
C LEU A 70 -8.27 -9.52 -6.39
N VAL A 71 -7.30 -8.62 -6.58
CA VAL A 71 -7.53 -7.17 -6.58
C VAL A 71 -8.42 -6.72 -7.74
N ARG A 72 -8.23 -7.27 -8.95
CA ARG A 72 -9.13 -6.98 -10.09
C ARG A 72 -10.56 -7.37 -9.79
N VAL A 73 -10.74 -8.59 -9.26
CA VAL A 73 -12.06 -9.13 -8.92
C VAL A 73 -12.70 -8.33 -7.79
N SER A 74 -11.96 -7.98 -6.74
CA SER A 74 -12.51 -7.26 -5.59
C SER A 74 -12.91 -5.82 -5.90
N LEU A 75 -12.19 -5.14 -6.80
CA LEU A 75 -12.54 -3.80 -7.25
C LEU A 75 -13.64 -3.80 -8.32
N GLY A 76 -13.80 -4.90 -9.06
CA GLY A 76 -14.83 -5.05 -10.10
C GLY A 76 -14.80 -3.91 -11.11
N TRP A 77 -15.94 -3.29 -11.40
CA TRP A 77 -16.06 -2.17 -12.35
C TRP A 77 -15.18 -0.95 -11.99
N ARG A 78 -14.83 -0.78 -10.71
CA ARG A 78 -13.92 0.31 -10.30
C ARG A 78 -12.52 0.08 -10.85
N TYR A 79 -12.09 -1.18 -10.96
CA TYR A 79 -10.79 -1.50 -11.54
C TYR A 79 -10.66 -0.94 -12.96
N ASP A 80 -11.65 -1.18 -13.83
CA ASP A 80 -11.60 -0.72 -15.22
C ASP A 80 -11.57 0.80 -15.33
N THR A 81 -12.24 1.49 -14.41
CA THR A 81 -12.26 2.96 -14.36
C THR A 81 -10.88 3.48 -13.97
N GLU A 82 -10.33 2.99 -12.87
CA GLU A 82 -9.01 3.39 -12.38
C GLU A 82 -7.88 2.98 -13.34
N ALA A 83 -7.98 1.82 -13.99
CA ALA A 83 -6.98 1.36 -14.94
C ALA A 83 -6.86 2.30 -16.14
N ARG A 84 -7.97 2.86 -16.64
CA ARG A 84 -7.96 3.87 -17.72
C ARG A 84 -7.25 5.15 -17.27
N GLU A 85 -7.55 5.63 -16.07
CA GLU A 85 -6.89 6.80 -15.47
C GLU A 85 -5.38 6.58 -15.31
N ILE A 86 -4.97 5.38 -14.85
CA ILE A 86 -3.56 5.01 -14.74
C ILE A 86 -2.86 4.99 -16.11
N VAL A 87 -3.52 4.46 -17.16
CA VAL A 87 -2.94 4.46 -18.51
C VAL A 87 -2.72 5.89 -19.03
N VAL A 88 -3.67 6.79 -18.79
CA VAL A 88 -3.52 8.21 -19.13
C VAL A 88 -2.37 8.84 -18.33
N LEU A 89 -2.33 8.62 -17.01
CA LEU A 89 -1.26 9.11 -16.15
C LEU A 89 0.13 8.62 -16.61
N LEU A 90 0.25 7.36 -17.00
CA LEU A 90 1.51 6.78 -17.51
C LEU A 90 1.93 7.39 -18.86
N ALA A 91 0.98 7.83 -19.68
CA ALA A 91 1.28 8.56 -20.91
C ALA A 91 1.79 9.97 -20.63
N GLU A 92 1.24 10.66 -19.62
CA GLU A 92 1.68 12.00 -19.18
C GLU A 92 3.00 11.98 -18.40
N ARG A 93 3.34 10.86 -17.75
CA ARG A 93 4.50 10.71 -16.88
C ARG A 93 5.42 9.56 -17.33
N PRO A 94 6.22 9.75 -18.40
CA PRO A 94 7.08 8.69 -18.93
C PRO A 94 8.13 8.16 -17.94
N GLY A 95 8.50 8.93 -16.91
CA GLY A 95 9.41 8.48 -15.85
C GLY A 95 8.87 7.34 -14.97
N ILE A 96 7.55 7.17 -14.88
CA ILE A 96 6.92 6.03 -14.20
C ILE A 96 6.93 4.80 -15.12
N ARG A 97 6.80 5.01 -16.43
CA ARG A 97 6.78 3.96 -17.46
C ARG A 97 8.11 3.22 -17.59
N THR A 98 9.25 3.89 -17.39
CA THR A 98 10.57 3.24 -17.46
C THR A 98 10.78 2.17 -16.39
N ALA A 99 10.01 2.19 -15.30
CA ALA A 99 10.01 1.14 -14.27
C ALA A 99 9.18 -0.10 -14.68
N ALA A 100 8.61 -0.14 -15.90
CA ALA A 100 7.64 -1.13 -16.34
C ALA A 100 8.18 -2.23 -17.27
N ALA A 101 9.45 -2.22 -17.65
CA ALA A 101 9.98 -3.07 -18.70
C ALA A 101 9.64 -4.56 -18.46
N GLY A 102 8.74 -5.13 -19.28
CA GLY A 102 8.29 -6.52 -19.21
C GLY A 102 7.14 -6.84 -18.24
N GLN A 103 6.60 -5.85 -17.51
CA GLN A 103 5.58 -6.07 -16.46
C GLN A 103 4.46 -5.03 -16.47
N ALA A 104 4.03 -4.59 -17.66
CA ALA A 104 3.06 -3.50 -17.80
C ALA A 104 1.71 -3.80 -17.10
N ASP A 105 1.15 -4.99 -17.29
CA ASP A 105 -0.13 -5.39 -16.68
C ASP A 105 -0.05 -5.50 -15.14
N ALA A 106 1.07 -6.04 -14.64
CA ALA A 106 1.32 -6.08 -13.20
C ALA A 106 1.41 -4.67 -12.62
N MET A 107 2.14 -3.78 -13.30
CA MET A 107 2.29 -2.38 -12.91
C MET A 107 0.95 -1.64 -12.88
N VAL A 108 0.10 -1.80 -13.90
CA VAL A 108 -1.21 -1.15 -13.93
C VAL A 108 -2.04 -1.57 -12.71
N THR A 109 -2.11 -2.86 -12.41
CA THR A 109 -2.86 -3.36 -11.25
C THR A 109 -2.30 -2.85 -9.92
N GLU A 110 -0.99 -2.85 -9.78
CA GLU A 110 -0.31 -2.33 -8.58
C GLU A 110 -0.56 -0.82 -8.38
N LEU A 111 -0.58 -0.03 -9.45
CA LEU A 111 -0.88 1.40 -9.39
C LEU A 111 -2.37 1.69 -9.17
N VAL A 112 -3.26 0.86 -9.72
CA VAL A 112 -4.71 0.91 -9.41
C VAL A 112 -4.95 0.63 -7.93
N ALA A 113 -4.28 -0.39 -7.37
CA ALA A 113 -4.36 -0.70 -5.94
C ALA A 113 -3.88 0.47 -5.07
N LEU A 114 -2.76 1.12 -5.43
CA LEU A 114 -2.25 2.30 -4.74
C LEU A 114 -3.26 3.47 -4.77
N ARG A 115 -3.85 3.74 -5.94
CA ARG A 115 -4.87 4.78 -6.08
C ARG A 115 -6.13 4.46 -5.28
N ALA A 116 -6.60 3.21 -5.30
CA ALA A 116 -7.74 2.77 -4.50
C ALA A 116 -7.46 2.90 -2.99
N PHE A 117 -6.25 2.57 -2.54
CA PHE A 117 -5.80 2.76 -1.16
C PHE A 117 -5.81 4.23 -0.73
N LEU A 118 -5.35 5.14 -1.59
CA LEU A 118 -5.31 6.58 -1.32
C LEU A 118 -6.67 7.27 -1.42
N ALA A 119 -7.56 6.75 -2.25
CA ALA A 119 -8.93 7.25 -2.40
C ALA A 119 -9.87 6.75 -1.29
N ALA A 120 -9.56 5.61 -0.68
CA ALA A 120 -10.24 5.11 0.51
C ALA A 120 -9.71 5.80 1.79
N ASP A 121 -10.24 5.43 2.95
CA ASP A 121 -9.60 5.70 4.23
C ASP A 121 -8.51 4.64 4.48
N PRO A 122 -7.20 5.00 4.44
CA PRO A 122 -6.11 4.06 4.68
C PRO A 122 -6.16 3.40 6.07
N GLY A 123 -6.86 4.01 7.04
CA GLY A 123 -6.85 3.62 8.44
C GLY A 123 -7.30 2.17 8.68
N ALA A 124 -8.28 1.68 7.94
CA ALA A 124 -8.78 0.31 8.07
C ALA A 124 -7.71 -0.73 7.69
N LEU A 125 -7.07 -0.55 6.52
CA LEU A 125 -6.02 -1.45 6.03
C LEU A 125 -4.78 -1.41 6.93
N VAL A 126 -4.38 -0.20 7.37
CA VAL A 126 -3.28 0.02 8.30
C VAL A 126 -3.55 -0.70 9.63
N THR A 127 -4.76 -0.58 10.17
CA THR A 127 -5.15 -1.23 11.43
C THR A 127 -5.19 -2.74 11.29
N ALA A 128 -5.72 -3.26 10.18
CA ALA A 128 -5.75 -4.69 9.89
C ALA A 128 -4.33 -5.28 9.84
N GLN A 129 -3.40 -4.62 9.14
CA GLN A 129 -1.99 -5.04 9.09
C GLN A 129 -1.33 -4.98 10.48
N ARG A 130 -1.53 -3.90 11.24
CA ARG A 130 -0.98 -3.72 12.59
C ARG A 130 -1.47 -4.78 13.59
N THR A 131 -2.73 -5.20 13.45
CA THR A 131 -3.32 -6.22 14.34
C THR A 131 -3.10 -7.65 13.85
N GLY A 132 -2.41 -7.83 12.71
CA GLY A 132 -2.21 -9.14 12.08
C GLY A 132 -3.50 -9.74 11.52
N ARG A 133 -4.54 -8.93 11.32
CA ARG A 133 -5.87 -9.32 10.81
C ARG A 133 -6.06 -8.87 9.37
N ILE A 134 -5.00 -8.92 8.57
CA ILE A 134 -5.02 -8.43 7.18
C ILE A 134 -5.99 -9.23 6.30
N GLY A 135 -6.22 -10.51 6.62
CA GLY A 135 -7.26 -11.34 6.03
C GLY A 135 -7.36 -11.22 4.50
N THR A 136 -8.57 -10.91 4.02
CA THR A 136 -8.88 -10.75 2.59
C THR A 136 -8.25 -9.52 1.95
N ASP A 137 -7.73 -8.57 2.73
CA ASP A 137 -7.08 -7.35 2.23
C ASP A 137 -5.58 -7.55 1.94
N GLY A 138 -5.03 -8.73 2.25
CA GLY A 138 -3.63 -9.07 1.96
C GLY A 138 -3.22 -8.84 0.51
N PRO A 139 -3.97 -9.33 -0.49
CA PRO A 139 -3.72 -9.06 -1.90
C PRO A 139 -3.69 -7.57 -2.25
N LEU A 140 -4.59 -6.77 -1.64
CA LEU A 140 -4.60 -5.32 -1.84
C LEU A 140 -3.31 -4.68 -1.30
N LEU A 141 -2.92 -5.01 -0.07
CA LEU A 141 -1.69 -4.46 0.53
C LEU A 141 -0.42 -4.88 -0.23
N ALA A 142 -0.37 -6.11 -0.75
CA ALA A 142 0.73 -6.58 -1.60
C ALA A 142 0.81 -5.76 -2.90
N CYS A 143 -0.32 -5.49 -3.55
CA CYS A 143 -0.38 -4.67 -4.76
C CYS A 143 -0.06 -3.20 -4.47
N VAL A 144 -0.53 -2.62 -3.36
CA VAL A 144 -0.16 -1.27 -2.90
C VAL A 144 1.36 -1.17 -2.73
N THR A 145 1.98 -2.14 -2.06
CA THR A 145 3.44 -2.19 -1.86
C THR A 145 4.18 -2.30 -3.19
N GLY A 146 3.65 -3.07 -4.14
CA GLY A 146 4.11 -3.09 -5.53
C GLY A 146 4.03 -1.73 -6.23
N GLY A 147 2.90 -1.04 -6.08
CA GLY A 147 2.68 0.27 -6.69
C GLY A 147 3.67 1.30 -6.15
N LEU A 148 3.87 1.33 -4.83
CA LEU A 148 4.83 2.22 -4.17
C LEU A 148 6.25 2.09 -4.74
N ARG A 149 6.69 0.89 -5.16
CA ARG A 149 8.01 0.70 -5.78
C ARG A 149 8.16 1.40 -7.14
N ARG A 150 7.06 1.66 -7.84
CA ARG A 150 7.03 2.33 -9.15
C ARG A 150 7.01 3.85 -9.04
N VAL A 151 6.69 4.37 -7.86
CA VAL A 151 6.52 5.80 -7.61
C VAL A 151 7.86 6.44 -7.23
N PRO A 152 8.12 7.69 -7.67
CA PRO A 152 9.34 8.40 -7.29
C PRO A 152 9.53 8.51 -5.77
N SER A 153 10.77 8.33 -5.31
CA SER A 153 11.11 8.57 -3.91
C SER A 153 11.09 10.07 -3.59
N TYR A 154 10.61 10.39 -2.41
CA TYR A 154 10.69 11.66 -1.72
C TYR A 154 11.91 11.67 -0.81
N ARG A 155 12.65 12.78 -0.81
CA ARG A 155 13.75 13.03 0.13
C ARG A 155 13.57 14.40 0.74
N GLY A 156 13.30 14.45 2.03
CA GLY A 156 12.99 15.69 2.72
C GLY A 156 12.06 15.49 3.90
N VAL A 157 11.49 16.59 4.39
CA VAL A 157 10.61 16.57 5.57
C VAL A 157 9.20 16.17 5.18
N ALA A 158 8.62 15.22 5.90
CA ALA A 158 7.21 14.85 5.83
C ALA A 158 6.56 15.02 7.21
N PHE A 159 5.24 15.20 7.22
CA PHE A 159 4.44 15.46 8.40
C PHE A 159 3.33 14.41 8.51
N ALA A 160 3.07 13.95 9.72
CA ALA A 160 1.88 13.14 10.02
C ALA A 160 1.29 13.58 11.35
N THR A 161 -0.04 13.55 11.47
CA THR A 161 -0.71 13.94 12.71
C THR A 161 -1.60 12.80 13.18
N VAL A 162 -1.52 12.51 14.48
CA VAL A 162 -2.37 11.54 15.16
C VAL A 162 -3.29 12.31 16.09
N PRO A 163 -4.63 12.24 15.90
CA PRO A 163 -5.57 12.94 16.76
C PRO A 163 -5.39 12.59 18.24
N GLY A 164 -5.42 13.62 19.09
CA GLY A 164 -5.31 13.49 20.54
C GLY A 164 -6.53 12.83 21.19
N GLY A 165 -6.31 12.17 22.33
CA GLY A 165 -7.39 11.54 23.11
C GLY A 165 -6.95 10.78 24.37
N ALA A 166 -5.69 10.38 24.45
CA ALA A 166 -5.10 9.90 25.70
C ALA A 166 -3.60 10.20 25.68
N HIS A 167 -3.03 10.51 26.83
CA HIS A 167 -1.59 10.69 27.02
C HIS A 167 -0.77 9.39 26.80
N ALA A 168 -1.46 8.32 26.39
CA ALA A 168 -0.97 7.04 25.91
C ALA A 168 0.03 7.28 24.76
N GLY A 169 1.23 6.69 24.84
CA GLY A 169 2.24 6.87 23.80
C GLY A 169 3.35 7.90 24.04
N ARG A 170 3.14 9.02 24.75
CA ARG A 170 4.16 10.11 24.85
C ARG A 170 5.49 9.63 25.41
N GLY A 171 5.45 8.84 26.49
CA GLY A 171 6.65 8.29 27.14
C GLY A 171 7.39 7.21 26.35
N HIS A 172 6.82 6.76 25.22
CA HIS A 172 7.39 5.70 24.40
C HIS A 172 8.34 6.22 23.31
N TYR A 173 8.15 7.46 22.85
CA TYR A 173 9.05 8.12 21.91
C TYR A 173 10.22 8.74 22.67
N ARG A 174 11.26 7.93 22.90
CA ARG A 174 12.49 8.39 23.55
C ARG A 174 13.59 8.61 22.51
N PRO A 175 14.35 9.71 22.55
CA PRO A 175 15.52 9.89 21.70
C PRO A 175 16.42 8.64 21.71
N GLY A 176 16.93 8.26 20.54
CA GLY A 176 17.74 7.05 20.35
C GLY A 176 16.92 5.76 20.15
N ARG A 177 15.62 5.76 20.40
CA ARG A 177 14.79 4.58 20.18
C ARG A 177 14.59 4.33 18.69
N LEU A 178 14.73 3.08 18.28
CA LEU A 178 14.33 2.61 16.96
C LEU A 178 12.89 2.10 17.00
N LEU A 179 12.08 2.57 16.07
CA LEU A 179 10.70 2.16 15.84
C LEU A 179 10.65 1.31 14.57
N TRP A 180 9.81 0.28 14.58
CA TRP A 180 9.49 -0.49 13.38
C TRP A 180 7.98 -0.43 13.17
N GLU A 181 7.56 -0.02 11.97
CA GLU A 181 6.15 0.09 11.62
C GLU A 181 5.76 -1.01 10.62
N PRO A 182 4.91 -1.99 11.00
CA PRO A 182 4.53 -3.09 10.11
C PRO A 182 3.61 -2.67 8.95
N ALA A 183 2.90 -1.54 9.07
CA ALA A 183 1.95 -1.07 8.07
C ALA A 183 2.50 0.12 7.25
N PRO A 184 1.84 0.53 6.15
CA PRO A 184 2.21 1.78 5.49
C PRO A 184 2.05 2.97 6.44
N VAL A 185 3.01 3.90 6.43
CA VAL A 185 2.84 5.22 7.09
C VAL A 185 2.35 6.21 6.06
N VAL A 186 1.20 6.81 6.35
CA VAL A 186 0.64 7.91 5.56
C VAL A 186 1.10 9.23 6.18
N ALA A 187 1.83 10.02 5.39
CA ALA A 187 2.32 11.34 5.74
C ALA A 187 2.03 12.32 4.60
N SER A 188 2.39 13.59 4.77
CA SER A 188 2.30 14.62 3.73
C SER A 188 3.59 15.44 3.66
N ALA A 189 3.94 15.92 2.47
CA ALA A 189 5.01 16.91 2.31
C ALA A 189 4.61 18.30 2.82
N ARG A 190 3.31 18.52 3.09
CA ARG A 190 2.78 19.73 3.72
C ARG A 190 2.37 19.44 5.15
N ARG A 191 2.60 20.41 6.01
CA ARG A 191 2.16 20.33 7.40
C ARG A 191 0.65 20.57 7.45
N THR A 192 -0.07 19.74 8.17
CA THR A 192 -1.51 19.92 8.45
C THR A 192 -1.71 20.70 9.74
N ALA A 193 -2.89 21.27 9.93
CA ALA A 193 -3.27 21.89 11.19
C ALA A 193 -3.29 20.83 12.31
N VAL A 194 -2.52 21.08 13.36
CA VAL A 194 -2.42 20.23 14.54
C VAL A 194 -3.38 20.78 15.59
N ARG A 195 -4.29 19.95 16.11
CA ARG A 195 -5.21 20.33 17.18
C ARG A 195 -4.51 20.24 18.54
N PRO A 196 -5.05 20.88 19.60
CA PRO A 196 -4.62 20.59 20.96
C PRO A 196 -4.62 19.09 21.22
N ASP A 197 -3.64 18.61 21.99
CA ASP A 197 -3.42 17.20 22.36
C ASP A 197 -3.03 16.22 21.26
N ASP A 198 -3.04 16.64 19.98
CA ASP A 198 -2.54 15.80 18.88
C ASP A 198 -1.06 15.48 19.04
N VAL A 199 -0.66 14.34 18.45
CA VAL A 199 0.76 14.01 18.24
C VAL A 199 1.17 14.43 16.82
N ASP A 200 2.11 15.36 16.75
CA ASP A 200 2.70 15.89 15.50
C ASP A 200 4.02 15.15 15.19
N PHE A 201 4.04 14.35 14.14
CA PHE A 201 5.26 13.69 13.66
C PHE A 201 5.91 14.51 12.57
N VAL A 202 7.21 14.78 12.72
CA VAL A 202 8.04 15.44 11.72
C VAL A 202 9.13 14.46 11.32
N LEU A 203 9.02 13.92 10.11
CA LEU A 203 9.82 12.80 9.64
C LEU A 203 10.82 13.25 8.57
N TRP A 204 12.09 12.88 8.73
CA TRP A 204 13.05 12.93 7.63
C TRP A 204 12.88 11.68 6.76
N SER A 205 12.39 11.89 5.55
CA SER A 205 12.18 10.84 4.55
C SER A 205 13.40 10.68 3.65
N SER A 206 13.71 9.42 3.36
CA SER A 206 14.80 9.03 2.47
C SER A 206 14.32 8.10 1.34
N THR A 207 13.25 7.34 1.58
CA THR A 207 12.64 6.39 0.63
C THR A 207 11.11 6.49 0.51
N GLY A 208 10.45 7.35 1.30
CA GLY A 208 9.01 7.59 1.20
C GLY A 208 8.60 7.94 -0.25
N ARG A 209 7.36 7.66 -0.64
CA ARG A 209 6.91 7.74 -2.04
C ARG A 209 5.98 8.91 -2.27
N ARG A 210 6.23 9.65 -3.36
CA ARG A 210 5.48 10.84 -3.78
C ARG A 210 4.20 10.46 -4.51
N CYS A 211 3.07 10.50 -3.82
CA CYS A 211 1.82 9.94 -4.33
C CYS A 211 0.82 11.01 -4.82
N GLU A 212 1.24 12.26 -5.04
CA GLU A 212 0.35 13.37 -5.42
C GLU A 212 -0.40 13.17 -6.74
N ASP A 213 0.16 12.40 -7.68
CA ASP A 213 -0.51 12.10 -8.95
C ASP A 213 -1.61 11.02 -8.80
N PHE A 214 -1.69 10.35 -7.64
CA PHE A 214 -2.62 9.24 -7.36
C PHE A 214 -3.79 9.64 -6.46
N VAL A 215 -3.89 10.91 -6.10
CA VAL A 215 -5.02 11.47 -5.33
C VAL A 215 -5.80 12.46 -6.20
N PRO A 216 -7.12 12.59 -5.99
CA PRO A 216 -7.91 13.59 -6.70
C PRO A 216 -7.52 15.02 -6.30
N ASP A 217 -7.20 15.23 -5.02
CA ASP A 217 -6.73 16.51 -4.48
C ASP A 217 -5.21 16.54 -4.37
N ARG A 218 -4.57 17.27 -5.30
CA ARG A 218 -3.11 17.44 -5.36
C ARG A 218 -2.56 18.34 -4.26
N GLU A 219 -3.39 19.03 -3.48
CA GLU A 219 -2.92 19.86 -2.36
C GLU A 219 -2.46 19.02 -1.16
N THR A 220 -2.92 17.77 -1.08
CA THR A 220 -2.60 16.85 0.02
C THR A 220 -1.14 16.38 0.02
N LEU A 221 -0.45 16.42 -1.14
CA LEU A 221 0.95 15.99 -1.34
C LEU A 221 1.35 14.76 -0.50
N PRO A 222 0.65 13.62 -0.66
CA PRO A 222 0.81 12.45 0.19
C PRO A 222 2.18 11.81 -0.01
N ILE A 223 2.84 11.53 1.11
CA ILE A 223 4.08 10.77 1.20
C ILE A 223 3.79 9.46 1.90
N ILE A 224 3.95 8.34 1.18
CA ILE A 224 3.69 7.01 1.74
C ILE A 224 5.00 6.29 1.99
N PHE A 225 5.22 5.86 3.22
CA PHE A 225 6.31 4.93 3.55
C PHE A 225 5.79 3.50 3.45
N SER A 226 6.59 2.61 2.87
CA SER A 226 6.23 1.20 2.72
C SER A 226 6.03 0.53 4.09
N PRO A 227 5.30 -0.61 4.14
CA PRO A 227 5.33 -1.51 5.28
C PRO A 227 6.75 -1.81 5.77
N SER A 228 6.91 -2.13 7.06
CA SER A 228 8.18 -2.41 7.75
C SER A 228 9.23 -1.28 7.71
N THR A 229 8.81 -0.04 7.44
CA THR A 229 9.72 1.11 7.55
C THR A 229 10.17 1.27 9.00
N ARG A 230 11.46 1.59 9.17
CA ARG A 230 12.05 1.84 10.49
C ARG A 230 12.33 3.32 10.66
N PHE A 231 12.07 3.82 11.86
CA PHE A 231 12.27 5.22 12.21
C PHE A 231 13.06 5.34 13.50
N GLY A 232 14.14 6.11 13.46
CA GLY A 232 14.89 6.50 14.63
C GLY A 232 14.28 7.75 15.25
N VAL A 233 14.03 7.73 16.55
CA VAL A 233 13.56 8.90 17.30
C VAL A 233 14.76 9.82 17.57
N LEU A 234 14.73 11.03 17.02
CA LEU A 234 15.79 12.02 17.20
C LEU A 234 15.54 12.90 18.42
N ALA A 235 14.31 13.36 18.57
CA ALA A 235 13.91 14.23 19.68
C ALA A 235 12.40 14.19 19.89
N THR A 236 11.97 14.66 21.05
CA THR A 236 10.57 14.97 21.35
C THR A 236 10.45 16.35 21.98
N GLU A 237 9.29 16.97 21.83
CA GLU A 237 9.01 18.33 22.29
C GLU A 237 7.54 18.44 22.71
N GLU A 238 7.27 19.10 23.82
CA GLU A 238 5.91 19.53 24.15
C GLU A 238 5.57 20.79 23.35
N THR A 239 4.42 20.78 22.69
CA THR A 239 3.97 21.93 21.92
C THR A 239 3.25 22.93 22.83
N ALA A 240 3.29 24.21 22.49
CA ALA A 240 2.63 25.27 23.27
C ALA A 240 1.12 25.07 23.49
N ALA A 241 0.47 24.28 22.64
CA ALA A 241 -0.96 23.94 22.74
C ALA A 241 -1.23 22.66 23.56
N GLY A 242 -0.26 22.17 24.34
CA GLY A 242 -0.39 20.96 25.15
C GLY A 242 -0.23 19.64 24.36
N GLY A 243 -0.12 19.71 23.03
CA GLY A 243 0.19 18.57 22.15
C GLY A 243 1.64 18.12 22.26
N PHE A 244 1.99 17.04 21.56
CA PHE A 244 3.31 16.42 21.62
C PHE A 244 3.90 16.30 20.22
N ARG A 245 5.18 16.66 20.04
CA ARG A 245 5.86 16.56 18.77
C ARG A 245 6.99 15.54 18.82
N VAL A 246 7.08 14.71 17.79
CA VAL A 246 8.11 13.68 17.65
C VAL A 246 8.89 13.92 16.36
N TYR A 247 10.20 14.03 16.48
CA TYR A 247 11.12 14.18 15.36
C TYR A 247 11.73 12.82 15.02
N LEU A 248 11.48 12.34 13.80
CA LEU A 248 11.89 11.02 13.34
C LEU A 248 12.84 11.12 12.15
N THR A 249 13.79 10.20 12.05
CA THR A 249 14.54 9.95 10.81
C THR A 249 14.28 8.54 10.31
N GLU A 250 14.06 8.39 9.01
CA GLU A 250 13.94 7.08 8.39
C GLU A 250 15.30 6.35 8.40
N VAL A 251 15.32 5.14 8.97
CA VAL A 251 16.51 4.29 9.05
C VAL A 251 16.36 3.14 8.05
N ARG A 252 17.24 3.13 7.04
CA ARG A 252 17.22 2.07 6.02
C ARG A 252 17.79 0.78 6.57
N THR A 253 17.33 -0.36 6.05
CA THR A 253 17.84 -1.69 6.42
C THR A 253 19.37 -1.78 6.38
N ARG A 254 19.99 -1.28 5.30
CA ARG A 254 21.46 -1.27 5.16
C ARG A 254 22.19 -0.41 6.20
N ASP A 255 21.50 0.58 6.78
CA ASP A 255 22.06 1.56 7.71
C ASP A 255 21.71 1.20 9.17
N LEU A 256 20.95 0.12 9.42
CA LEU A 256 20.53 -0.30 10.77
C LEU A 256 21.68 -0.55 11.72
N HIS A 257 22.77 -1.14 11.24
CA HIS A 257 23.97 -1.39 12.03
C HIS A 257 24.63 -0.10 12.57
N ARG A 258 24.32 1.06 12.00
CA ARG A 258 24.84 2.37 12.45
C ARG A 258 23.96 3.03 13.48
N TRP A 259 22.72 2.56 13.65
CA TRP A 259 21.82 3.11 14.64
C TRP A 259 22.22 2.59 16.03
N THR A 260 23.00 3.38 16.75
CA THR A 260 23.45 3.05 18.11
C THR A 260 22.52 3.60 19.19
N GLY A 261 21.54 4.43 18.80
CA GLY A 261 20.71 5.20 19.73
C GLY A 261 21.39 6.44 20.29
N GLU A 262 22.68 6.65 20.00
CA GLU A 262 23.35 7.92 20.22
C GLU A 262 23.23 8.78 18.96
N THR A 263 22.86 10.05 19.13
CA THR A 263 22.72 10.98 18.00
C THR A 263 24.09 11.29 17.40
N ALA A 264 24.30 10.89 16.15
CA ALA A 264 25.49 11.28 15.40
C ALA A 264 25.37 12.73 14.89
N GLU A 265 26.48 13.37 14.51
CA GLU A 265 26.45 14.73 13.91
C GLU A 265 25.54 14.84 12.68
N ALA A 266 25.39 13.75 11.92
CA ALA A 266 24.47 13.70 10.79
C ALA A 266 23.00 13.82 11.24
N ASP A 267 22.66 13.19 12.36
CA ASP A 267 21.33 13.22 12.95
C ASP A 267 21.02 14.60 13.53
N ASP A 268 22.01 15.29 14.11
CA ASP A 268 21.84 16.68 14.59
C ASP A 268 21.51 17.65 13.46
N ARG A 269 22.15 17.50 12.30
CA ARG A 269 21.83 18.30 11.10
C ARG A 269 20.43 18.00 10.58
N ILE A 270 20.01 16.74 10.59
CA ILE A 270 18.65 16.34 10.22
C ILE A 270 17.65 16.96 11.22
N LEU A 271 17.88 16.80 12.52
CA LEU A 271 17.04 17.34 13.58
C LEU A 271 16.88 18.85 13.48
N THR A 272 17.96 19.58 13.18
CA THR A 272 17.92 21.03 12.95
C THR A 272 16.95 21.36 11.81
N ARG A 273 17.07 20.67 10.66
CA ARG A 273 16.17 20.88 9.52
C ARG A 273 14.72 20.53 9.83
N LEU A 274 14.47 19.48 10.60
CA LEU A 274 13.12 19.09 11.00
C LEU A 274 12.50 20.15 11.91
N ARG A 275 13.25 20.69 12.88
CA ARG A 275 12.79 21.79 13.75
C ARG A 275 12.50 23.06 12.94
N ASP A 276 13.36 23.41 11.99
CA ASP A 276 13.12 24.56 11.10
C ASP A 276 11.86 24.37 10.26
N ALA A 277 11.66 23.20 9.69
CA ALA A 277 10.45 22.89 8.92
C ALA A 277 9.19 22.94 9.80
N ALA A 278 9.26 22.41 11.04
CA ALA A 278 8.14 22.42 11.97
C ALA A 278 7.73 23.84 12.42
N ARG A 279 8.69 24.78 12.48
CA ARG A 279 8.44 26.20 12.78
C ARG A 279 7.88 26.98 11.59
N ASN A 280 8.38 26.70 10.39
CA ASN A 280 8.15 27.55 9.22
C ASN A 280 7.08 27.04 8.26
N ALA A 281 6.70 25.75 8.34
CA ALA A 281 5.70 25.18 7.44
C ALA A 281 4.30 25.72 7.77
N PRO A 282 3.60 26.36 6.80
CA PRO A 282 2.21 26.76 6.99
C PRO A 282 1.34 25.51 7.18
N ALA A 283 0.37 25.59 8.08
CA ALA A 283 -0.62 24.54 8.26
C ALA A 283 -1.63 24.57 7.10
N ALA A 284 -1.62 23.51 6.29
CA ALA A 284 -2.70 23.15 5.40
C ALA A 284 -3.86 22.52 6.19
N GLY A 285 -5.00 22.28 5.55
CA GLY A 285 -6.27 21.85 6.15
C GLY A 285 -6.25 20.58 7.03
N PRO A 286 -7.43 20.00 7.32
CA PRO A 286 -7.53 18.91 8.27
C PRO A 286 -6.71 17.68 7.86
N SER A 287 -6.01 17.08 8.84
CA SER A 287 -5.27 15.82 8.65
C SER A 287 -6.21 14.61 8.66
N ALA A 288 -5.88 13.60 7.86
CA ALA A 288 -6.39 12.25 8.09
C ALA A 288 -5.84 11.72 9.43
N ALA A 289 -6.67 10.98 10.18
CA ALA A 289 -6.27 10.38 11.43
C ALA A 289 -5.39 9.16 11.16
N VAL A 290 -4.13 9.19 11.59
CA VAL A 290 -3.21 8.05 11.50
C VAL A 290 -3.02 7.47 12.90
N PRO A 291 -2.79 6.16 13.08
CA PRO A 291 -2.45 5.60 14.39
C PRO A 291 -0.96 5.79 14.75
N LEU A 292 -0.60 5.72 16.04
CA LEU A 292 0.76 5.95 16.55
C LEU A 292 1.84 5.12 15.82
N ILE A 293 2.91 5.75 15.33
CA ILE A 293 3.93 5.07 14.51
C ILE A 293 4.78 4.12 15.37
N GLY A 294 4.82 2.85 14.99
CA GLY A 294 5.65 1.82 15.65
C GLY A 294 5.08 1.24 16.93
N PHE A 295 3.82 1.54 17.24
CA PHE A 295 3.11 1.02 18.42
C PHE A 295 1.78 0.38 18.04
N LYS A 296 1.47 -0.70 18.76
CA LYS A 296 0.18 -1.38 18.75
C LYS A 296 -0.88 -0.49 19.42
N PRO A 297 -2.18 -0.77 19.23
CA PRO A 297 -3.26 -0.05 19.91
C PRO A 297 -3.20 -0.12 21.46
N ASP A 298 -2.49 -1.10 22.01
CA ASP A 298 -2.27 -1.29 23.45
C ASP A 298 -0.94 -0.65 23.93
N ASP A 299 -0.38 0.28 23.16
CA ASP A 299 0.86 1.01 23.45
C ASP A 299 2.14 0.14 23.50
N GLN A 300 2.06 -1.15 23.19
CA GLN A 300 3.24 -1.99 23.07
C GLN A 300 4.00 -1.69 21.77
N PRO A 301 5.35 -1.58 21.80
CA PRO A 301 6.12 -1.41 20.58
C PRO A 301 5.96 -2.63 19.68
N PHE A 302 5.94 -2.42 18.37
CA PHE A 302 6.14 -3.53 17.46
C PHE A 302 7.60 -3.98 17.48
N THR A 303 7.79 -5.30 17.43
CA THR A 303 9.09 -5.93 17.22
C THR A 303 9.16 -6.44 15.79
N PRO A 304 10.25 -6.17 15.06
CA PRO A 304 10.42 -6.77 13.74
C PRO A 304 10.43 -8.30 13.86
N PRO A 305 9.95 -9.03 12.84
CA PRO A 305 10.15 -10.47 12.78
C PRO A 305 11.64 -10.80 12.83
N ALA A 306 11.98 -11.96 13.40
CA ALA A 306 13.34 -12.48 13.34
C ALA A 306 13.69 -12.75 11.87
N ASP A 307 14.81 -12.21 11.40
CA ASP A 307 15.35 -12.42 10.05
C ASP A 307 15.81 -13.89 9.85
#